data_AF-A0A3M2H4I4-F1
#
_entry.id   AF-A0A3M2H4I4-F1
#
_cell.length_a   1.000
_cell.length_b   1.000
_cell.length_c   1.000
_cell.angle_alpha   90.00
_cell.angle_beta   90.00
_cell.angle_gamma   90.00
#
_symmetry.space_group_name_H-M   'P 1'
#
loop_
_entity.id
_entity.type
_entity.pdbx_description
1 polymer ?
#
loop_
_entity_poly.entity_id
_entity_poly.type
_entity_poly.pdbx_seq_one_letter_code
_entity_poly.pdbx_strand_id
1 'polypeptide(L)' 'MNSPMKPQSPTPTAIREARVVAGLTQTKAAHAVQASLRAWQQWEAGDRTMPPGLFELFMLKTGQWSFDDHDATK' A
#
# COMPACT_ATOMS: atom_id res chain seq x y z
N MET A 1 -6.97 -11.62 -25.09
CA MET A 1 -6.66 -12.50 -23.94
C MET A 1 -6.24 -11.57 -22.79
N ASN A 2 -7.18 -11.12 -21.96
CA ASN A 2 -6.84 -10.27 -20.82
C ASN A 2 -6.60 -11.19 -19.63
N SER A 3 -5.33 -11.55 -19.40
CA SER A 3 -4.95 -12.22 -18.15
C SER A 3 -5.32 -11.30 -16.98
N PRO A 4 -5.92 -11.81 -15.90
CA PRO A 4 -6.08 -11.00 -14.69
C PRO A 4 -4.68 -10.61 -14.21
N MET A 5 -4.36 -9.31 -14.28
CA MET A 5 -3.09 -8.80 -13.78
C MET A 5 -3.03 -9.10 -12.29
N LYS A 6 -2.12 -9.98 -11.88
CA LYS A 6 -1.93 -10.28 -10.46
C LYS A 6 -1.50 -8.98 -9.77
N PRO A 7 -2.10 -8.63 -8.62
CA PRO A 7 -1.65 -7.48 -7.85
C PRO A 7 -0.15 -7.59 -7.56
N GLN A 8 0.61 -6.59 -7.99
CA GLN A 8 2.06 -6.59 -7.81
C GLN A 8 2.42 -5.99 -6.45
N SER A 9 3.32 -6.63 -5.73
CA SER A 9 3.84 -6.09 -4.47
C SER A 9 4.51 -4.72 -4.70
N PRO A 10 4.22 -3.72 -3.85
CA PRO A 10 4.85 -2.41 -3.95
C PRO A 10 6.35 -2.51 -3.65
N THR A 11 7.11 -1.56 -4.18
CA THR A 11 8.53 -1.41 -3.85
C THR A 11 8.69 -0.79 -2.46
N PRO A 12 9.81 -1.03 -1.75
CA PRO A 12 10.08 -0.41 -0.44
C PRO A 12 9.95 1.12 -0.47
N THR A 13 10.40 1.73 -1.57
CA THR A 13 10.27 3.18 -1.82
C THR A 13 8.81 3.62 -1.92
N ALA A 14 7.98 2.90 -2.69
CA ALA A 14 6.56 3.22 -2.83
C ALA A 14 5.81 3.14 -1.48
N ILE A 15 6.16 2.17 -0.64
CA ILE A 15 5.57 2.03 0.71
C ILE A 15 5.93 3.23 1.58
N ARG A 16 7.21 3.65 1.55
CA ARG A 16 7.69 4.82 2.29
C ARG A 16 7.05 6.11 1.81
N GLU A 17 6.96 6.30 0.50
CA GLU A 17 6.32 7.47 -0.12
C GLU A 17 4.84 7.56 0.25
N ALA A 18 4.09 6.46 0.08
CA ALA A 18 2.68 6.40 0.47
C ALA A 18 2.48 6.76 1.94
N ARG A 19 3.37 6.33 2.84
CA ARG A 19 3.31 6.71 4.26
C ARG A 19 3.56 8.21 4.46
N VAL A 20 4.57 8.76 3.80
CA VAL A 20 4.93 10.18 3.92
C VAL A 20 3.82 11.07 3.38
N VAL A 21 3.23 10.72 2.23
CA VAL A 21 2.06 11.40 1.66
C VAL A 21 0.87 11.38 2.61
N ALA A 22 0.62 10.25 3.28
CA ALA A 22 -0.42 10.15 4.30
C ALA A 22 -0.10 10.89 5.61
N GLY A 23 1.10 11.47 5.77
CA GLY A 23 1.52 12.17 6.99
C GLY A 23 1.62 11.24 8.22
N LEU A 24 1.83 9.94 8.01
CA LEU A 24 1.84 8.95 9.09
C LEU A 24 3.25 8.61 9.58
N THR A 25 3.36 8.31 10.87
CA THR A 25 4.53 7.61 11.42
C THR A 25 4.49 6.13 11.01
N GLN A 26 5.63 5.43 11.05
CA GLN A 26 5.68 3.99 10.73
C GLN A 26 4.71 3.17 11.61
N THR A 27 4.58 3.51 12.90
CA THR A 27 3.63 2.85 13.81
C THR A 27 2.17 3.08 13.39
N LYS A 28 1.79 4.32 13.06
CA LYS A 28 0.43 4.63 12.61
C LYS A 28 0.10 3.93 11.29
N ALA A 29 1.06 3.84 10.38
CA ALA A 29 0.91 3.17 9.11
C ALA A 29 0.76 1.64 9.27
N ALA A 30 1.56 1.03 10.14
CA ALA A 30 1.41 -0.37 10.51
C ALA A 30 0.02 -0.67 11.08
N HIS A 31 -0.46 0.17 12.00
CA HIS A 31 -1.80 0.02 12.59
C HIS A 31 -2.93 0.18 11.57
N ALA A 32 -2.77 1.03 10.56
CA ALA A 32 -3.76 1.21 9.49
C ALA A 32 -4.06 -0.11 8.76
N VAL A 33 -3.08 -1.00 8.64
CA VAL A 33 -3.23 -2.32 7.98
C VAL A 33 -3.17 -3.50 8.96
N GLN A 34 -3.34 -3.24 10.27
CA GLN A 34 -3.23 -4.25 11.33
C GLN A 34 -1.93 -5.08 11.28
N ALA A 35 -0.83 -4.44 10.93
CA ALA A 35 0.50 -5.01 10.99
C ALA A 35 1.27 -4.52 12.22
N SER A 36 2.32 -5.25 12.59
CA SER A 36 3.27 -4.79 13.61
C SER A 36 4.21 -3.71 13.06
N LEU A 37 4.73 -2.84 13.93
CA LEU A 37 5.76 -1.86 13.56
C LEU A 37 6.95 -2.52 12.87
N ARG A 38 7.41 -3.67 13.39
CA ARG A 38 8.55 -4.40 12.83
C ARG A 38 8.28 -4.86 11.40
N ALA A 39 7.08 -5.36 11.11
CA ALA A 39 6.70 -5.75 9.74
C ALA A 39 6.75 -4.55 8.80
N TRP A 40 6.19 -3.41 9.22
CA TRP A 40 6.22 -2.18 8.43
C TRP A 40 7.65 -1.70 8.13
N GLN A 41 8.54 -1.74 9.12
CA GLN A 41 9.94 -1.38 8.94
C GLN A 41 10.66 -2.30 7.95
N GLN A 42 10.41 -3.62 8.02
CA GLN A 42 10.99 -4.58 7.07
C GLN A 42 10.49 -4.36 5.64
N TRP A 43 9.25 -3.90 5.48
CA TRP A 43 8.72 -3.52 4.18
C TRP A 43 9.38 -2.26 3.62
N GLU A 44 9.57 -1.21 4.43
CA GLU A 44 10.28 0.00 4.00
C GLU A 44 11.79 -0.22 3.78
N ALA A 45 12.39 -1.18 4.48
CA ALA A 45 13.80 -1.56 4.32
C ALA A 45 14.03 -2.49 3.12
N GLY A 46 13.00 -3.17 2.62
CA GLY A 46 13.12 -4.22 1.60
C GLY A 46 13.55 -5.59 2.13
N ASP A 47 13.67 -5.75 3.45
CA ASP A 47 13.93 -7.03 4.11
C ASP A 47 12.78 -8.03 3.91
N ARG A 48 11.55 -7.52 3.69
CA ARG A 48 10.37 -8.33 3.44
C ARG A 48 9.50 -7.69 2.35
N THR A 49 8.92 -8.53 1.50
CA THR A 49 7.92 -8.10 0.52
C THR A 49 6.59 -7.78 1.22
N MET A 50 6.03 -6.60 0.94
CA MET A 50 4.68 -6.25 1.39
C MET A 50 3.62 -7.01 0.57
N PRO A 51 2.66 -7.68 1.21
CA PRO A 51 1.53 -8.26 0.51
C PRO A 51 0.76 -7.17 -0.25
N PRO A 52 0.46 -7.34 -1.55
CA PRO A 52 -0.19 -6.31 -2.35
C PRO A 52 -1.52 -5.87 -1.73
N GLY A 53 -2.38 -6.80 -1.29
CA GLY A 53 -3.66 -6.46 -0.66
C GLY A 53 -3.56 -5.62 0.63
N LEU A 54 -2.44 -5.70 1.38
CA LEU A 54 -2.24 -4.79 2.52
C LEU A 54 -1.86 -3.39 2.05
N PHE A 55 -1.13 -3.27 0.96
CA PHE A 55 -0.82 -1.98 0.36
C PHE A 55 -2.09 -1.34 -0.23
N GLU A 56 -2.91 -2.09 -0.95
CA GLU A 56 -4.21 -1.61 -1.44
C GLU A 56 -5.09 -1.12 -0.29
N LEU A 57 -5.21 -1.90 0.79
CA LEU A 57 -5.92 -1.51 2.01
C LEU A 57 -5.36 -0.22 2.61
N PHE A 58 -4.03 -0.06 2.62
CA PHE A 58 -3.37 1.15 3.11
C PHE A 58 -3.74 2.37 2.26
N MET A 59 -3.67 2.24 0.93
CA MET A 59 -3.98 3.32 0.00
C MET A 59 -5.45 3.76 0.10
N LEU A 60 -6.37 2.80 0.22
CA LEU A 60 -7.80 3.08 0.42
C LEU A 60 -8.05 3.77 1.77
N LYS A 61 -7.48 3.27 2.86
CA LYS A 61 -7.67 3.88 4.20
C LYS A 61 -7.04 5.26 4.35
N THR A 62 -6.03 5.58 3.54
CA THR A 62 -5.37 6.89 3.55
C THR A 62 -5.94 7.84 2.50
N GLY A 63 -6.94 7.42 1.73
CA GLY A 63 -7.58 8.22 0.69
C GLY A 63 -6.67 8.51 -0.51
N GLN A 64 -5.57 7.77 -0.65
CA GLN A 64 -4.64 7.94 -1.77
C GLN A 64 -5.12 7.27 -3.04
N TRP A 65 -5.97 6.25 -2.93
CA TRP A 65 -6.72 5.69 -4.04
C TRP A 65 -8.21 5.97 -3.87
N SER A 66 -8.85 6.40 -4.94
CA SER A 66 -10.31 6.48 -5.00
C SER A 66 -10.88 5.11 -5.40
N PHE A 67 -12.06 4.78 -4.87
CA PHE A 67 -12.84 3.65 -5.36
C PHE A 67 -13.54 3.96 -6.70
N ASP A 68 -13.58 5.24 -7.11
CA ASP A 68 -14.16 5.67 -8.38
C ASP A 68 -13.24 5.38 -9.56
N ASP A 69 -13.11 4.10 -9.90
CA ASP A 69 -12.92 3.69 -11.28
C ASP A 69 -14.31 3.61 -11.94
N HIS A 70 -14.95 4.76 -12.13
CA HIS A 70 -15.91 4.86 -13.22
C HIS A 70 -15.10 4.78 -14.51
N ASP A 71 -15.05 3.58 -15.09
CA ASP A 71 -14.68 3.33 -16.48
C ASP A 71 -15.55 4.21 -17.38
N ALA A 72 -15.14 5.46 -17.55
CA ALA A 72 -15.65 6.41 -18.51
C ALA A 72 -14.74 6.38 -19.73
N THR A 73 -14.58 5.19 -20.33
CA THR A 73 -14.16 5.10 -21.72
C THR A 73 -15.41 5.18 -22.59
N LYS A 74 -15.71 6.41 -23.01
CA LYS A 74 -16.53 6.72 -24.17
C LYS A 74 -15.76 6.43 -25.45
#